data_AF-A0A3A9KC40-F1
#
_entry.id   AF-A0A3A9KC40-F1
#
_cell.length_a   1.000
_cell.length_b   1.000
_cell.length_c   1.000
_cell.angle_alpha   90.00
_cell.angle_beta   90.00
_cell.angle_gamma   90.00
#
_symmetry.space_group_name_H-M   'P 1'
#
loop_
_entity.id
_entity.type
_entity.pdbx_description
1 polymer ?
#
loop_
_entity_poly.entity_id
_entity_poly.type
_entity_poly.pdbx_seq_one_letter_code
_entity_poly.pdbx_strand_id
1 'polypeptide(L)'
;MKQLSFIATVLVLILLVTGCNQQPNIDISKTLEQTRETLKELDDVKTTAASFDGESDVKFRLMVEGHPTEEEAISLFNKVLESITKSSNHSDVWEYYNGYFDIKSFDNGVIYEATKLMGEDFNISSN
;
A
#
# COMPACT_ATOMS: atom_id res chain seq x y z
N MET A 1 49.34 6.76 20.43
CA MET A 1 48.21 6.11 21.11
C MET A 1 46.89 6.87 20.99
N LYS A 2 46.82 8.20 21.24
CA LYS A 2 45.56 8.97 21.16
C LYS A 2 44.90 8.99 19.76
N GLN A 3 45.69 9.04 18.68
CA GLN A 3 45.13 9.06 17.30
C GLN A 3 44.55 7.71 16.85
N LEU A 4 45.15 6.58 17.25
CA LEU A 4 44.62 5.24 16.96
C LEU A 4 43.28 4.99 17.65
N SER A 5 43.12 5.49 18.89
CA SER A 5 41.87 5.41 19.63
C SER A 5 40.75 6.22 18.96
N PHE A 6 41.08 7.38 18.38
CA PHE A 6 40.11 8.23 17.67
C PHE A 6 39.63 7.58 16.37
N ILE A 7 40.55 7.00 15.60
CA ILE A 7 40.23 6.28 14.35
C ILE A 7 39.32 5.09 14.65
N ALA A 8 39.58 4.34 15.72
CA ALA A 8 38.74 3.21 16.13
C ALA A 8 37.32 3.65 16.52
N THR A 9 37.16 4.75 17.26
CA THR A 9 35.84 5.28 17.63
C THR A 9 35.04 5.76 16.41
N VAL A 10 35.69 6.41 15.45
CA VAL A 10 35.05 6.85 14.20
C VAL A 10 34.61 5.64 13.35
N LEU A 11 35.42 4.58 13.28
CA LEU A 11 35.08 3.36 12.54
C LEU A 11 33.87 2.62 13.14
N VAL A 12 33.79 2.55 14.48
CA VAL A 12 32.62 1.98 15.18
C VAL A 12 31.37 2.82 14.93
N LEU A 13 31.49 4.15 14.92
CA LEU A 13 30.38 5.05 14.61
C LEU A 13 29.88 4.87 13.16
N ILE A 14 30.79 4.71 12.18
CA ILE A 14 30.40 4.49 10.77
C ILE A 14 29.67 3.15 10.59
N LEU A 15 30.06 2.10 11.32
CA LEU A 15 29.39 0.79 11.28
C LEU A 15 28.00 0.80 11.92
N LEU A 16 27.69 1.76 12.80
CA LEU A 16 26.36 1.91 13.39
C LEU A 16 25.36 2.64 12.47
N VAL A 17 25.84 3.29 11.40
CA VAL A 17 25.00 4.06 10.45
C VAL A 17 24.55 3.21 9.25
N THR A 18 25.10 2.00 9.07
CA THR A 18 24.53 1.04 8.11
C THR A 18 23.32 0.33 8.71
N GLY A 19 22.30 1.11 9.08
CA GLY A 19 20.95 0.58 9.12
C GLY A 19 20.64 0.13 7.71
N CYS A 20 20.58 -1.18 7.49
CA CYS A 20 20.29 -1.73 6.18
C CYS A 20 18.98 -1.12 5.67
N ASN A 21 19.05 -0.30 4.60
CA ASN A 21 17.91 0.09 3.76
C ASN A 21 17.40 -1.13 2.97
N GLN A 22 17.26 -2.28 3.63
CA GLN A 22 16.77 -3.48 2.99
C GLN A 22 15.26 -3.42 3.05
N GLN A 23 14.65 -3.30 1.87
CA GLN A 23 13.20 -3.39 1.71
C GLN A 23 12.70 -4.62 2.49
N PRO A 24 11.69 -4.45 3.36
CA PRO A 24 11.18 -5.56 4.16
C PRO A 24 10.73 -6.68 3.23
N ASN A 25 10.89 -7.90 3.69
CA ASN A 25 10.50 -9.09 2.93
C ASN A 25 8.97 -9.26 2.95
N ILE A 26 8.27 -8.37 2.25
CA ILE A 26 6.82 -8.38 2.09
C ILE A 26 6.49 -9.17 0.82
N ASP A 27 5.79 -10.28 0.98
CA ASP A 27 5.19 -11.01 -0.15
C ASP A 27 3.92 -10.29 -0.61
N ILE A 28 4.09 -9.27 -1.44
CA ILE A 28 2.99 -8.43 -1.92
C ILE A 28 1.95 -9.23 -2.68
N SER A 29 2.36 -10.22 -3.49
CA SER A 29 1.42 -11.07 -4.21
C SER A 29 0.47 -11.79 -3.25
N LYS A 30 1.01 -12.37 -2.18
CA LYS A 30 0.21 -13.01 -1.13
C LYS A 30 -0.63 -12.01 -0.33
N THR A 31 -0.07 -10.84 0.01
CA THR A 31 -0.81 -9.76 0.68
C THR A 31 -2.04 -9.35 -0.12
N LEU A 32 -1.91 -9.19 -1.43
CA LEU A 32 -3.02 -8.83 -2.31
C LEU A 32 -4.06 -9.95 -2.43
N GLU A 33 -3.64 -11.22 -2.47
CA GLU A 33 -4.55 -12.36 -2.44
C GLU A 33 -5.42 -12.34 -1.17
N GLN A 34 -4.81 -12.21 0.01
CA GLN A 34 -5.52 -12.14 1.30
C GLN A 34 -6.43 -10.91 1.43
N THR A 35 -5.96 -9.77 0.92
CA THR A 35 -6.76 -8.54 0.86
C THR A 35 -8.02 -8.75 0.03
N ARG A 36 -7.90 -9.41 -1.13
CA ARG A 36 -9.04 -9.70 -2.00
C ARG A 36 -10.03 -10.65 -1.36
N GLU A 37 -9.56 -11.68 -0.66
CA GLU A 37 -10.44 -12.60 0.08
C GLU A 37 -11.24 -11.85 1.16
N THR A 38 -10.56 -11.01 1.95
CA THR A 38 -11.20 -10.21 3.00
C THR A 38 -12.26 -9.26 2.44
N LEU A 39 -11.97 -8.56 1.34
CA LEU A 39 -12.86 -7.53 0.82
C LEU A 39 -14.02 -8.07 -0.03
N LYS A 40 -13.94 -9.32 -0.50
CA LYS A 40 -15.07 -9.99 -1.18
C LYS A 40 -16.24 -10.28 -0.26
N GLU A 41 -16.03 -10.27 1.06
CA GLU A 41 -17.08 -10.47 2.06
C GLU A 41 -17.89 -9.19 2.36
N LEU A 42 -17.52 -8.05 1.78
CA LEU A 42 -18.25 -6.80 1.93
C LEU A 42 -19.48 -6.79 1.01
N ASP A 43 -20.66 -6.52 1.57
CA ASP A 43 -21.95 -6.55 0.85
C ASP A 43 -21.97 -5.66 -0.40
N ASP A 44 -21.28 -4.52 -0.36
CA ASP A 44 -21.25 -3.52 -1.44
C ASP A 44 -20.23 -3.84 -2.55
N VAL A 45 -19.37 -4.84 -2.35
CA VAL A 45 -18.30 -5.21 -3.29
C VAL A 45 -18.65 -6.52 -3.99
N LYS A 46 -18.82 -6.47 -5.31
CA LYS A 46 -19.13 -7.66 -6.11
C LYS A 46 -17.91 -8.47 -6.45
N THR A 47 -16.81 -7.79 -6.79
CA THR A 47 -15.55 -8.45 -7.08
C THR A 47 -14.38 -7.50 -6.88
N THR A 48 -13.19 -8.08 -6.78
CA THR A 48 -11.94 -7.37 -6.59
C THR A 48 -10.90 -7.90 -7.57
N ALA A 49 -10.08 -6.98 -8.09
CA ALA A 49 -8.89 -7.30 -8.87
C ALA A 49 -7.68 -6.60 -8.27
N ALA A 50 -6.53 -7.25 -8.34
CA ALA A 50 -5.28 -6.65 -7.90
C ALA A 50 -4.14 -7.08 -8.82
N SER A 51 -3.13 -6.23 -8.94
CA SER A 51 -1.88 -6.55 -9.64
C SER A 51 -0.71 -5.88 -8.94
N PHE A 52 0.46 -6.51 -9.05
CA PHE A 52 1.74 -5.97 -8.63
C PHE A 52 2.68 -6.03 -9.83
N ASP A 53 3.44 -4.97 -10.07
CA ASP A 53 4.39 -4.88 -11.18
C ASP A 53 5.68 -5.70 -10.95
N GLY A 54 5.95 -6.10 -9.71
CA GLY A 54 7.17 -6.79 -9.32
C GLY A 54 8.22 -5.88 -8.67
N GLU A 55 7.96 -4.57 -8.59
CA GLU A 55 8.89 -3.58 -8.07
C GLU A 55 8.25 -2.79 -6.91
N SER A 56 7.38 -1.82 -7.22
CA SER A 56 6.80 -0.90 -6.22
C SER A 56 5.31 -0.63 -6.41
N ASP A 57 4.74 -0.87 -7.59
CA ASP A 57 3.41 -0.41 -7.90
C ASP A 57 2.37 -1.49 -7.65
N VAL A 58 1.51 -1.21 -6.68
CA VAL A 58 0.35 -2.02 -6.30
C VAL A 58 -0.90 -1.39 -6.89
N LYS A 59 -1.67 -2.17 -7.65
CA LYS A 59 -2.97 -1.75 -8.18
C LYS A 59 -4.07 -2.57 -7.55
N PHE A 60 -5.15 -1.93 -7.11
CA PHE A 60 -6.32 -2.60 -6.56
C PHE A 60 -7.62 -1.97 -7.09
N ARG A 61 -8.52 -2.81 -7.60
CA ARG A 61 -9.81 -2.40 -8.15
C ARG A 61 -10.94 -3.03 -7.35
N LEU A 62 -11.89 -2.21 -6.92
CA LEU A 62 -13.17 -2.63 -6.38
C LEU A 62 -14.23 -2.50 -7.46
N MET A 63 -15.03 -3.55 -7.64
CA MET A 63 -16.21 -3.50 -8.49
C MET A 63 -17.46 -3.48 -7.63
N VAL A 64 -18.29 -2.46 -7.81
CA VAL A 64 -19.51 -2.21 -7.01
C VAL A 64 -20.75 -2.23 -7.91
N GLU A 65 -21.90 -2.58 -7.35
CA GLU A 65 -23.17 -2.60 -8.09
C GLU A 65 -23.75 -1.19 -8.31
N GLY A 66 -23.59 -0.31 -7.32
CA GLY A 66 -24.20 1.03 -7.31
C GLY A 66 -23.25 2.17 -7.63
N HIS A 67 -23.72 3.39 -7.33
CA HIS A 67 -22.93 4.61 -7.31
C HIS A 67 -22.67 5.00 -5.86
N PRO A 68 -21.53 4.59 -5.28
CA PRO A 68 -21.20 5.04 -3.94
C PRO A 68 -21.09 6.57 -3.94
N THR A 69 -21.57 7.17 -2.87
CA THR A 69 -21.25 8.55 -2.52
C THR A 69 -19.73 8.69 -2.33
N GLU A 70 -19.24 9.93 -2.35
CA GLU A 70 -17.82 10.20 -2.11
C GLU A 70 -17.38 9.67 -0.73
N GLU A 71 -18.21 9.82 0.30
CA GLU A 71 -17.94 9.30 1.65
C GLU A 71 -17.84 7.76 1.68
N GLU A 72 -18.73 7.07 0.96
CA GLU A 72 -18.69 5.61 0.82
C GLU A 72 -17.44 5.16 0.05
N ALA A 73 -17.07 5.88 -1.01
CA ALA A 73 -15.85 5.62 -1.76
C ALA A 73 -14.59 5.79 -0.90
N ILE A 74 -14.51 6.88 -0.12
CA ILE A 74 -13.43 7.12 0.86
C ILE A 74 -13.36 5.96 1.86
N SER A 75 -14.51 5.54 2.41
CA SER A 75 -14.59 4.42 3.35
C SER A 75 -14.09 3.11 2.73
N LEU A 76 -14.47 2.82 1.48
CA LEU A 76 -14.03 1.63 0.75
C LEU A 76 -12.52 1.65 0.48
N PHE A 77 -11.96 2.78 0.06
CA PHE A 77 -10.51 2.86 -0.14
C PHE A 77 -9.73 2.73 1.18
N ASN A 78 -10.22 3.32 2.26
CA ASN A 78 -9.59 3.16 3.58
C ASN A 78 -9.60 1.69 4.02
N LYS A 79 -10.67 0.94 3.76
CA LYS A 79 -10.72 -0.51 4.01
C LYS A 79 -9.70 -1.28 3.16
N VAL A 80 -9.46 -0.87 1.91
CA VAL A 80 -8.39 -1.45 1.06
C VAL A 80 -7.03 -1.20 1.69
N LEU A 81 -6.72 0.05 2.06
CA LEU A 81 -5.45 0.41 2.70
C LEU A 81 -5.23 -0.37 4.00
N GLU A 82 -6.24 -0.41 4.88
CA GLU A 82 -6.18 -1.14 6.14
C GLU A 82 -5.95 -2.63 5.92
N SER A 83 -6.65 -3.24 4.95
CA SER A 83 -6.52 -4.66 4.65
C SER A 83 -5.13 -5.00 4.11
N ILE A 84 -4.56 -4.18 3.22
CA ILE A 84 -3.19 -4.37 2.71
C ILE A 84 -2.16 -4.23 3.84
N THR A 85 -2.28 -3.19 4.67
CA THR A 85 -1.41 -2.97 5.84
C THR A 85 -1.46 -4.15 6.80
N LYS A 86 -2.67 -4.67 7.08
CA LYS A 86 -2.86 -5.83 7.95
C LYS A 86 -2.30 -7.12 7.34
N SER A 87 -2.60 -7.40 6.08
CA SER A 87 -2.16 -8.62 5.38
C SER A 87 -0.65 -8.64 5.08
N SER A 88 -0.02 -7.47 4.94
CA SER A 88 1.45 -7.39 4.82
C SER A 88 2.15 -7.67 6.15
N ASN A 89 1.48 -7.47 7.29
CA ASN A 89 2.08 -7.43 8.63
C ASN A 89 3.11 -6.30 8.79
N HIS A 90 2.99 -5.23 8.01
CA HIS A 90 3.89 -4.08 8.00
C HIS A 90 3.09 -2.78 8.01
N SER A 91 3.15 -2.04 9.11
CA SER A 91 2.49 -0.73 9.24
C SER A 91 3.09 0.33 8.29
N ASP A 92 4.34 0.12 7.90
CA ASP A 92 5.17 0.95 7.04
C ASP A 92 5.14 0.51 5.57
N VAL A 93 4.21 -0.36 5.16
CA VAL A 93 4.14 -0.88 3.76
C VAL A 93 4.15 0.24 2.71
N TRP A 94 3.49 1.37 2.98
CA TRP A 94 3.42 2.52 2.07
C TRP A 94 4.70 3.39 2.03
N GLU A 95 5.73 3.04 2.81
CA GLU A 95 7.08 3.62 2.67
C GLU A 95 7.87 2.93 1.54
N TYR A 96 7.39 1.78 1.03
CA TYR A 96 8.08 0.98 0.01
C TYR A 96 7.27 0.77 -1.28
N TYR A 97 5.96 0.99 -1.24
CA TYR A 97 5.05 0.72 -2.36
C TYR A 97 4.18 1.92 -2.67
N ASN A 98 3.88 2.11 -3.96
CA ASN A 98 2.87 3.03 -4.45
C ASN A 98 1.55 2.28 -4.64
N GLY A 99 0.48 2.81 -4.07
CA GLY A 99 -0.87 2.29 -4.23
C GLY A 99 -1.65 3.09 -5.28
N TYR A 100 -2.21 2.40 -6.26
CA TYR A 100 -3.17 2.94 -7.22
C TYR A 100 -4.47 2.16 -7.11
N PHE A 101 -5.55 2.87 -6.80
CA PHE A 101 -6.82 2.26 -6.48
C PHE A 101 -7.92 2.84 -7.34
N ASP A 102 -8.91 2.02 -7.67
CA ASP A 102 -10.10 2.50 -8.34
C ASP A 102 -11.36 1.76 -7.88
N ILE A 103 -12.49 2.46 -7.99
CA ILE A 103 -13.84 1.92 -7.83
C ILE A 103 -14.52 1.98 -9.19
N LYS A 104 -14.95 0.82 -9.66
CA LYS A 104 -15.62 0.65 -10.95
C LYS A 104 -17.07 0.20 -10.76
N SER A 105 -18.01 0.86 -11.43
CA SER A 105 -19.39 0.38 -11.59
C SER A 105 -19.51 -0.46 -12.87
N PHE A 106 -20.47 -1.39 -12.88
CA PHE A 106 -20.86 -2.14 -14.08
C PHE A 106 -21.27 -1.22 -15.24
N ASP A 107 -21.98 -0.12 -14.94
CA ASP A 107 -22.62 0.70 -15.96
C ASP A 107 -21.76 1.89 -16.41
N ASN A 108 -21.00 2.49 -15.49
CA ASN A 108 -20.35 3.79 -15.72
C ASN A 108 -18.81 3.75 -15.72
N GLY A 109 -18.21 2.55 -15.70
CA GLY A 109 -16.76 2.45 -15.69
C GLY A 109 -16.16 2.91 -14.36
N VAL A 110 -14.97 3.49 -14.40
CA VAL A 110 -14.27 3.98 -13.19
C VAL A 110 -14.96 5.26 -12.72
N ILE A 111 -15.42 5.26 -11.47
CA ILE A 111 -16.14 6.39 -10.87
C ILE A 111 -15.21 7.17 -9.91
N TYR A 112 -14.38 6.44 -9.17
CA TYR A 112 -13.42 7.04 -8.25
C TYR A 112 -12.06 6.40 -8.43
N GLU A 113 -11.04 7.21 -8.23
CA GLU A 113 -9.63 6.83 -8.23
C GLU A 113 -8.99 7.32 -6.95
N ALA A 114 -7.97 6.61 -6.48
CA ALA A 114 -7.21 7.02 -5.33
C ALA A 114 -5.74 6.60 -5.44
N THR A 115 -4.87 7.38 -4.84
CA THR A 115 -3.43 7.13 -4.84
C THR A 115 -2.86 7.24 -3.43
N LYS A 116 -2.01 6.28 -3.06
CA LYS A 116 -1.13 6.34 -1.90
C LYS A 116 0.31 6.23 -2.38
N LEU A 117 0.95 7.35 -2.66
CA LEU A 117 2.33 7.39 -3.13
C LEU A 117 3.30 7.44 -1.94
N MET A 118 4.51 6.91 -2.13
CA MET A 118 5.56 6.94 -1.11
C MET A 118 5.88 8.37 -0.68
N GLY A 119 5.77 8.65 0.62
CA GLY A 119 6.03 9.97 1.19
C GLY A 119 4.93 11.01 0.95
N GLU A 120 3.82 10.65 0.30
CA GLU A 120 2.69 11.54 0.05
C GLU A 120 1.47 11.15 0.88
N ASP A 121 0.57 12.11 1.09
CA ASP A 121 -0.73 11.87 1.71
C ASP A 121 -1.63 11.04 0.79
N PHE A 122 -2.61 10.36 1.39
CA PHE A 122 -3.60 9.62 0.63
C PHE A 122 -4.53 10.60 -0.11
N ASN A 123 -4.67 10.43 -1.43
CA ASN A 123 -5.43 11.33 -2.28
C ASN A 123 -6.52 10.58 -3.05
N ILE A 124 -7.68 11.21 -3.23
CA ILE A 124 -8.85 10.64 -3.92
C ILE A 124 -9.35 11.66 -4.95
N SER A 125 -9.74 11.17 -6.12
CA SER A 125 -10.39 11.94 -7.17
C SER A 125 -11.63 11.22 -7.69
N SER A 126 -12.68 11.98 -8.00
CA SER A 126 -13.85 11.50 -8.74
C SER A 126 -13.68 11.78 -10.24
N ASN A 127 -14.21 10.89 -11.07
CA ASN A 127 -14.27 11.03 -12.54
C ASN A 127 -15.67 11.42 -13.02
#